data_AF-A0A067E5T5-F1
#
_entry.id   AF-A0A067E5T5-F1
#
_cell.length_a   1.000
_cell.length_b   1.000
_cell.length_c   1.000
_cell.angle_alpha   90.00
_cell.angle_beta   90.00
_cell.angle_gamma   90.00
#
_symmetry.space_group_name_H-M   'P 1'
#
loop_
_entity.id
_entity.type
_entity.pdbx_description
1 polymer ?
#
loop_
_entity_poly.entity_id
_entity_poly.type
_entity_poly.pdbx_seq_one_letter_code
_entity_poly.pdbx_strand_id
1 'polypeptide(L)'
;LCSSGLPSDVIIEVGEWSFHLHKFPLLSRSGVLENLIAEFSGEAEKKCVLQFHDIPGGAKAFLLVAKFCYGVKIDLTAANVVSLRCAAEYLRM
;
A
#
# COMPACT_ATOMS: atom_id res chain seq x y z
N LEU A 1 3.23 3.46 11.07
CA LEU A 1 3.50 2.19 10.34
C LEU A 1 5.00 1.90 10.25
N CYS A 2 5.86 2.90 10.05
CA CYS A 2 7.31 2.71 10.18
C CYS A 2 7.77 2.66 11.64
N SER A 3 8.30 1.53 12.07
CA SER A 3 9.00 1.34 13.35
C SER A 3 10.48 0.93 13.17
N SER A 4 10.94 0.74 11.92
CA SER A 4 12.30 0.27 11.62
C SER A 4 13.39 1.33 11.78
N GLY A 5 13.03 2.61 11.93
CA GLY A 5 13.99 3.72 11.94
C GLY A 5 14.66 4.01 10.59
N LEU A 6 14.33 3.24 9.54
CA LEU A 6 14.84 3.43 8.18
C LEU A 6 14.00 4.47 7.43
N PRO A 7 14.61 5.19 6.46
CA PRO A 7 13.87 6.08 5.58
C PRO A 7 12.93 5.29 4.66
N SER A 8 11.75 5.85 4.39
CA SER A 8 10.81 5.30 3.39
C SER A 8 11.43 5.30 2.00
N ASP A 9 11.29 4.20 1.26
CA ASP A 9 11.77 4.04 -0.12
C ASP A 9 10.63 4.06 -1.16
N VAL A 10 9.37 4.21 -0.71
CA VAL A 10 8.17 4.40 -1.56
C VAL A 10 7.15 5.31 -0.87
N ILE A 11 6.50 6.16 -1.67
CA ILE A 11 5.34 6.96 -1.28
C ILE A 11 4.14 6.44 -2.06
N ILE A 12 3.04 6.17 -1.37
CA ILE A 12 1.75 5.83 -2.00
C ILE A 12 0.75 6.93 -1.70
N GLU A 13 0.16 7.52 -2.73
CA GLU A 13 -0.84 8.57 -2.63
C GLU A 13 -2.23 8.00 -2.91
N VAL A 14 -3.17 8.24 -2.00
CA VAL A 14 -4.56 7.80 -2.11
C VAL A 14 -5.48 8.99 -1.80
N GLY A 15 -6.01 9.62 -2.84
CA GLY A 15 -6.70 10.91 -2.71
C GLY A 15 -5.77 11.95 -2.08
N GLU A 16 -6.19 12.58 -0.99
CA GLU A 16 -5.41 13.60 -0.28
C GLU A 16 -4.37 13.03 0.71
N TRP A 17 -4.24 11.71 0.80
CA TRP A 17 -3.39 11.05 1.80
C TRP A 17 -2.12 10.48 1.18
N SER A 18 -0.97 10.81 1.77
CA SER A 18 0.33 10.23 1.40
C SER A 18 0.81 9.23 2.47
N PHE A 19 1.16 8.03 2.03
CA PHE A 19 1.69 6.94 2.85
C PHE A 19 3.17 6.75 2.57
N HIS A 20 4.02 7.09 3.54
CA HIS A 20 5.46 6.82 3.48
C HIS A 20 5.75 5.40 3.99
N LEU A 21 6.15 4.51 3.08
CA LEU A 21 6.24 3.07 3.32
C LEU A 21 7.59 2.51 2.85
N HIS A 22 7.75 1.19 3.02
CA HIS A 22 8.88 0.42 2.54
C HIS A 22 8.43 -0.54 1.43
N LYS A 23 9.22 -0.71 0.39
CA LYS A 23 8.92 -1.62 -0.74
C LYS A 23 8.76 -3.06 -0.26
N PHE A 24 9.69 -3.57 0.54
CA PHE A 24 9.73 -4.99 0.89
C PHE A 24 8.43 -5.55 1.53
N PRO A 25 7.83 -4.91 2.56
CA PRO A 25 6.52 -5.33 3.09
C PRO A 25 5.40 -5.38 2.05
N LEU A 26 5.44 -4.50 1.04
CA LEU A 26 4.41 -4.37 0.01
C LEU A 26 4.58 -5.39 -1.11
N LEU A 27 5.81 -5.54 -1.62
CA LEU A 27 6.16 -6.45 -2.71
C LEU A 27 5.78 -7.90 -2.40
N SER A 28 5.97 -8.33 -1.15
CA SER A 28 5.67 -9.70 -0.73
C SER A 28 4.17 -10.03 -0.61
N ARG A 29 3.28 -9.04 -0.77
CA ARG A 29 1.86 -9.15 -0.41
C ARG A 29 0.89 -8.62 -1.46
N SER A 30 1.36 -7.99 -2.54
CA SER A 30 0.51 -7.42 -3.58
C SER A 30 1.18 -7.51 -4.95
N GLY A 31 0.55 -8.25 -5.87
CA GLY A 31 1.05 -8.34 -7.25
C GLY A 31 0.96 -7.01 -8.01
N VAL A 32 0.00 -6.14 -7.68
CA VAL A 32 -0.10 -4.81 -8.30
C VAL A 32 1.06 -3.91 -7.85
N LEU A 33 1.34 -3.88 -6.55
CA LEU A 33 2.46 -3.08 -6.04
C LEU A 33 3.80 -3.63 -6.52
N GLU A 34 3.95 -4.96 -6.62
CA GLU A 34 5.13 -5.58 -7.22
C GLU A 34 5.40 -5.08 -8.63
N ASN A 35 4.39 -5.16 -9.51
CA ASN A 35 4.53 -4.72 -10.89
C ASN A 35 4.84 -3.23 -11.01
N LEU A 36 4.08 -2.37 -10.32
CA LEU A 36 4.26 -0.92 -10.39
C LEU A 36 5.62 -0.47 -9.87
N ILE A 37 6.11 -1.08 -8.78
CA ILE A 37 7.44 -0.77 -8.22
C ILE A 37 8.55 -1.25 -9.15
N ALA A 38 8.38 -2.42 -9.79
CA ALA A 38 9.35 -2.94 -10.75
C ALA A 38 9.48 -2.03 -11.98
N GLU A 39 8.37 -1.53 -12.53
CA GLU A 39 8.34 -0.57 -13.64
C GLU A 39 9.08 0.75 -13.29
N PHE A 40 8.91 1.24 -12.07
CA PHE A 40 9.61 2.45 -11.59
C PHE A 40 11.11 2.27 -11.37
N SER A 41 11.58 1.05 -11.15
CA SER A 41 12.98 0.77 -10.79
C SER A 41 13.97 0.96 -11.95
N GLY A 42 13.48 1.21 -13.17
CA GLY A 42 14.30 1.60 -14.33
C GLY A 42 14.77 3.07 -14.32
N GLU A 43 14.19 3.93 -13.48
CA GLU A 43 14.56 5.35 -13.36
C GLU A 43 15.41 5.57 -12.10
N ALA A 44 16.74 5.44 -12.22
CA ALA A 44 17.68 5.25 -11.12
C ALA A 44 17.83 6.38 -10.06
N GLU A 45 17.06 7.48 -10.10
CA GLU A 45 17.30 8.64 -9.21
C GLU A 45 16.05 9.26 -8.56
N LYS A 46 14.83 8.79 -8.86
CA LYS A 46 13.61 9.37 -8.29
C LYS A 46 13.04 8.52 -7.16
N LYS A 47 12.55 9.22 -6.13
CA LYS A 47 11.72 8.61 -5.08
C LYS A 47 10.50 7.97 -5.74
N CYS A 48 10.26 6.68 -5.48
CA CYS A 48 9.12 5.95 -6.07
C CYS A 48 7.82 6.51 -5.47
N VAL A 49 7.00 7.16 -6.30
CA VAL A 49 5.69 7.70 -5.92
C VAL A 49 4.63 7.02 -6.78
N LEU A 50 3.70 6.31 -6.12
CA LEU A 50 2.58 5.64 -6.77
C LEU A 50 1.28 6.33 -6.39
N GLN A 51 0.39 6.55 -7.37
CA GLN A 51 -0.89 7.22 -7.14
C GLN A 51 -2.06 6.26 -7.40
N PHE A 52 -2.96 6.15 -6.42
CA PHE A 52 -4.20 5.40 -6.53
C PHE A 52 -5.40 6.32 -6.32
N HIS A 53 -6.13 6.59 -7.39
CA HIS A 53 -7.32 7.44 -7.36
C HIS A 53 -8.59 6.63 -7.03
N ASP A 54 -8.66 5.37 -7.46
CA ASP A 54 -9.89 4.57 -7.46
C ASP A 54 -9.82 3.32 -6.56
N ILE A 55 -8.95 3.33 -5.54
CA ILE A 55 -8.89 2.18 -4.64
C ILE A 55 -10.21 2.04 -3.84
N PRO A 56 -10.84 0.85 -3.85
CA PRO A 56 -12.08 0.65 -3.11
C PRO A 56 -11.93 0.98 -1.61
N GLY A 57 -12.83 1.80 -1.07
CA GLY A 57 -12.77 2.25 0.33
C GLY A 57 -11.68 3.30 0.64
N GLY A 58 -10.94 3.76 -0.37
CA GLY A 58 -10.01 4.88 -0.28
C GLY A 58 -8.89 4.70 0.73
N ALA A 59 -8.37 5.82 1.24
CA ALA A 59 -7.22 5.85 2.15
C ALA A 59 -7.44 5.04 3.44
N LYS A 60 -8.68 4.94 3.94
CA LYS A 60 -9.00 4.14 5.13
C LYS A 60 -8.79 2.64 4.89
N ALA A 61 -9.25 2.14 3.75
CA ALA A 61 -9.02 0.74 3.37
C ALA A 61 -7.53 0.50 3.10
N PHE A 62 -6.86 1.42 2.38
CA PHE A 62 -5.44 1.31 2.11
C PHE A 62 -4.58 1.30 3.40
N LEU A 63 -4.94 2.06 4.42
CA LEU A 63 -4.25 2.02 5.72
C LEU A 63 -4.30 0.61 6.35
N LEU A 64 -5.43 -0.10 6.23
CA LEU A 64 -5.56 -1.48 6.72
C LEU A 64 -4.75 -2.45 5.86
N VAL A 65 -4.73 -2.26 4.54
CA VAL A 65 -3.84 -3.01 3.65
C VAL A 65 -2.37 -2.82 4.04
N ALA A 66 -1.92 -1.58 4.22
CA ALA A 66 -0.55 -1.29 4.60
C ALA A 66 -0.19 -1.92 5.96
N LYS A 67 -1.11 -1.88 6.94
CA LYS A 67 -0.96 -2.62 8.21
C LYS A 67 -0.78 -4.11 7.98
N PHE A 68 -1.64 -4.73 7.18
CA PHE A 68 -1.56 -6.15 6.84
C PHE A 68 -0.21 -6.50 6.17
N CYS A 69 0.25 -5.68 5.22
CA CYS A 69 1.55 -5.86 4.57
C CYS A 69 2.73 -5.84 5.56
N TYR A 70 2.62 -5.04 6.61
CA TYR A 70 3.61 -4.97 7.70
C TYR A 70 3.44 -6.04 8.78
N GLY A 71 2.53 -7.01 8.59
CA GLY A 71 2.24 -8.05 9.58
C GLY A 71 1.54 -7.52 10.83
N VAL A 72 1.01 -6.30 10.79
CA VAL A 72 0.23 -5.73 11.90
C VAL A 72 -1.14 -6.39 11.91
N LYS A 73 -1.56 -6.88 13.08
CA LYS A 73 -2.92 -7.42 13.27
C LYS A 73 -3.95 -6.35 12.93
N ILE A 74 -4.91 -6.71 12.08
CA ILE A 74 -6.05 -5.87 11.70
C ILE A 74 -7.35 -6.51 12.21
N ASP A 75 -8.28 -5.66 12.62
CA ASP A 75 -9.62 -6.10 13.04
C ASP A 75 -10.60 -5.97 11.88
N LEU A 76 -11.17 -7.10 11.46
CA LEU A 76 -12.26 -7.14 10.49
C LEU A 76 -13.58 -6.89 11.20
N THR A 77 -14.34 -5.92 10.69
CA THR A 77 -15.64 -5.52 11.23
C THR A 77 -16.64 -5.37 10.09
N ALA A 78 -17.93 -5.39 10.42
CA ALA A 78 -18.98 -5.12 9.44
C ALA A 78 -18.79 -3.77 8.71
N ALA A 79 -18.13 -2.80 9.36
CA ALA A 79 -17.89 -1.48 8.80
C ALA A 79 -16.73 -1.41 7.78
N ASN A 80 -15.80 -2.38 7.78
CA ASN A 80 -14.60 -2.33 6.93
C ASN A 80 -14.42 -3.55 6.01
N VAL A 81 -15.10 -4.67 6.28
CA VAL A 81 -14.85 -5.95 5.61
C VAL A 81 -15.09 -5.89 4.10
N VAL A 82 -16.14 -5.21 3.65
CA VAL A 82 -16.47 -5.08 2.23
C VAL A 82 -15.41 -4.24 1.51
N SER A 83 -15.13 -3.04 2.02
CA SER A 83 -14.12 -2.15 1.43
C SER A 83 -12.73 -2.78 1.41
N LEU A 84 -12.34 -3.48 2.48
CA LEU A 84 -11.02 -4.10 2.57
C LEU A 84 -10.90 -5.30 1.63
N ARG A 85 -11.94 -6.13 1.51
CA ARG A 85 -11.96 -7.22 0.51
C ARG A 85 -11.79 -6.65 -0.91
N CYS A 86 -12.54 -5.61 -1.27
CA CYS A 86 -12.44 -5.00 -2.59
C CYS A 86 -11.07 -4.35 -2.82
N ALA A 87 -10.48 -3.70 -1.82
CA ALA A 87 -9.13 -3.15 -1.91
C ALA A 87 -8.06 -4.24 -2.10
N ALA A 88 -8.19 -5.36 -1.38
CA ALA A 88 -7.30 -6.52 -1.50
C ALA A 88 -7.40 -7.15 -2.90
N GLU A 89 -8.62 -7.32 -3.42
CA GLU A 89 -8.86 -7.81 -4.79
C GLU A 89 -8.26 -6.86 -5.83
N TYR A 90 -8.49 -5.55 -5.70
CA TYR A 90 -7.90 -4.52 -6.56
C TYR A 90 -6.37 -4.57 -6.56
N LEU A 91 -5.75 -4.80 -5.39
CA LEU A 91 -4.30 -4.88 -5.23
C LEU A 91 -3.71 -6.27 -5.51
N ARG A 92 -4.54 -7.26 -5.89
CA ARG A 92 -4.15 -8.66 -6.13
C ARG A 92 -3.36 -9.24 -4.96
N MET A 93 -3.97 -9.21 -3.77
CA MET A 93 -3.43 -9.73 -2.50
C MET A 93 -4.03 -11.07 -2.10
#